data_AF-A0AAV0VPS1-F1
#
_entry.id   AF-A0AAV0VPS1-F1
#
_cell.length_a   1.000
_cell.length_b   1.000
_cell.length_c   1.000
_cell.angle_alpha   90.00
_cell.angle_beta   90.00
_cell.angle_gamma   90.00
#
_symmetry.space_group_name_H-M   'P 1'
#
loop_
_entity.id
_entity.type
_entity.pdbx_description
1 polymer ?
#
loop_
_entity_poly.entity_id
_entity_poly.type
_entity_poly.pdbx_seq_one_letter_code
_entity_poly.pdbx_strand_id
1 'polypeptide(L)'
;MTTPRVTAFTAPTSSEDQTIVDNKLFKSICLHQILDPTNGGNRFCRFVLIAFMSVSFSVQIMQLVGLYFAVNDLQRFAFTTTTLSHAFLCMTKDYVLLTHSDKLRDTLEVARYEFTSCGARDQRVVRRSRAVLSMVLRSFAVFSWFTCVIWTLTPLFAMDEYLQVTNVDDTVSRYRVTIFNMWLPVPVDVYNAMPIWSLIYMVEVIACLFTSFSWLLFDSYVVTMCVTFNAQLRTVSASCATIGHRDCFASLSPNATGTHNIKIDDSNLLNCYDELINHIKDNQNIIKKYDDFFEIIQPVVLFQIIAGSYSVITLIFLTALAYLMGWSIISGTVLKVFFGFLSLTFELFLYCYVFNHIETEKCKMNFGLYSSNWTAMDLKFKKTLLFAMNMNSAHRRVMKVTPTSILNLEMFANVMNMAYSIVSVLLNSRGQK
;
A
#
# COMPACT_ATOMS: atom_id res chain seq x y z
N MET A 1 1.11 -1.98 -64.35
CA MET A 1 -0.13 -1.80 -63.54
C MET A 1 0.11 -2.43 -62.19
N THR A 2 0.51 -1.61 -61.23
CA THR A 2 0.83 -1.96 -59.85
C THR A 2 -0.32 -1.47 -58.96
N THR A 3 -1.11 -2.40 -58.42
CA THR A 3 -2.13 -2.12 -57.41
C THR A 3 -1.47 -1.99 -56.02
N PRO A 4 -1.78 -0.96 -55.23
CA PRO A 4 -1.14 -0.74 -53.95
C PRO A 4 -1.74 -1.63 -52.86
N ARG A 5 -0.86 -2.18 -52.04
CA ARG A 5 -1.15 -2.99 -50.86
C ARG A 5 -1.65 -2.06 -49.76
N VAL A 6 -2.94 -2.13 -49.43
CA VAL A 6 -3.51 -1.46 -48.25
C VAL A 6 -2.91 -2.12 -47.01
N THR A 7 -1.98 -1.43 -46.36
CA THR A 7 -1.53 -1.75 -45.02
C THR A 7 -2.71 -1.58 -44.07
N ALA A 8 -3.24 -2.71 -43.58
CA ALA A 8 -4.18 -2.74 -42.47
C ALA A 8 -3.50 -2.08 -41.26
N PHE A 9 -3.92 -0.87 -40.93
CA PHE A 9 -3.65 -0.23 -39.66
C PHE A 9 -4.31 -1.10 -38.59
N THR A 10 -3.51 -1.91 -37.90
CA THR A 10 -3.95 -2.57 -36.66
C THR A 10 -4.39 -1.49 -35.69
N ALA A 11 -5.70 -1.40 -35.46
CA ALA A 11 -6.28 -0.59 -34.40
C ALA A 11 -5.63 -1.01 -33.05
N PRO A 12 -5.24 -0.06 -32.20
CA PRO A 12 -4.75 -0.41 -30.87
C PRO A 12 -5.88 -1.07 -30.08
N THR A 13 -5.58 -2.18 -29.43
CA THR A 13 -6.41 -2.82 -28.40
C THR A 13 -6.70 -1.80 -27.29
N SER A 14 -7.83 -1.09 -27.40
CA SER A 14 -7.98 0.28 -26.87
C SER A 14 -8.38 0.40 -25.39
N SER A 15 -8.72 -0.67 -24.69
CA SER A 15 -9.19 -0.59 -23.30
C SER A 15 -8.12 -0.85 -22.23
N GLU A 16 -7.10 -1.66 -22.51
CA GLU A 16 -6.08 -2.01 -21.50
C GLU A 16 -5.02 -0.90 -21.28
N ASP A 17 -4.93 0.07 -22.18
CA ASP A 17 -3.90 1.12 -22.14
C ASP A 17 -4.37 2.45 -21.54
N GLN A 18 -5.67 2.63 -21.29
CA GLN A 18 -6.27 3.87 -20.77
C GLN A 18 -6.56 3.82 -19.27
N THR A 19 -5.64 3.25 -18.49
CA THR A 19 -5.78 3.15 -17.03
C THR A 19 -4.47 3.47 -16.31
N ILE A 20 -4.57 3.94 -15.07
CA ILE A 20 -3.42 4.18 -14.17
C ILE A 20 -2.81 2.84 -13.74
N VAL A 21 -3.61 1.77 -13.71
CA VAL A 21 -3.20 0.44 -13.23
C VAL A 21 -2.03 -0.11 -14.04
N ASP A 22 -1.02 -0.67 -13.36
CA ASP A 22 0.01 -1.48 -14.02
C ASP A 22 -0.55 -2.88 -14.31
N ASN A 23 -1.31 -2.99 -15.40
CA ASN A 23 -1.96 -4.23 -15.83
C ASN A 23 -0.94 -5.37 -16.05
N LYS A 24 0.30 -5.06 -16.45
CA LYS A 24 1.34 -6.09 -16.62
C LYS A 24 1.76 -6.66 -15.28
N LEU A 25 2.01 -5.81 -14.29
CA LEU A 25 2.31 -6.24 -12.93
C LEU A 25 1.12 -7.00 -12.32
N PHE A 26 -0.09 -6.46 -12.42
CA PHE A 26 -1.30 -7.07 -11.85
C PHE A 26 -1.61 -8.45 -12.44
N LYS A 27 -1.35 -8.66 -13.73
CA LYS A 27 -1.40 -9.99 -14.37
C LYS A 27 -0.26 -10.89 -13.89
N SER A 28 0.96 -10.35 -13.77
CA SER A 28 2.14 -11.11 -13.31
C SER A 28 2.02 -11.61 -11.87
N ILE A 29 1.37 -10.85 -10.99
CA ILE A 29 1.14 -11.24 -9.58
C ILE A 29 -0.22 -11.93 -9.39
N CYS A 30 -0.95 -12.26 -10.46
CA CYS A 30 -2.29 -12.86 -10.42
C CYS A 30 -3.40 -12.02 -9.74
N LEU A 31 -3.12 -10.78 -9.32
CA LEU A 31 -4.12 -9.89 -8.70
C LEU A 31 -5.32 -9.63 -9.63
N HIS A 32 -5.07 -9.47 -10.93
CA HIS A 32 -6.15 -9.30 -11.91
C HIS A 32 -7.10 -10.52 -11.96
N GLN A 33 -6.57 -11.74 -11.79
CA GLN A 33 -7.36 -12.97 -11.80
C GLN A 33 -8.14 -13.16 -10.49
N ILE A 34 -7.60 -12.68 -9.37
CA ILE A 34 -8.28 -12.73 -8.07
C ILE A 34 -9.46 -11.74 -8.03
N LEU A 35 -9.29 -10.56 -8.59
CA LEU A 35 -10.31 -9.51 -8.61
C LEU A 35 -11.41 -9.74 -9.66
N ASP A 36 -11.14 -10.49 -10.72
CA ASP A 36 -12.13 -10.85 -11.74
C ASP A 36 -12.57 -12.31 -11.58
N PRO A 37 -13.72 -12.65 -10.98
CA PRO A 37 -14.10 -14.06 -10.80
C PRO A 37 -14.72 -14.71 -12.05
N THR A 38 -14.91 -13.99 -13.16
CA THR A 38 -15.82 -14.42 -14.25
C THR A 38 -15.25 -15.47 -15.21
N ASN A 39 -13.93 -15.60 -15.34
CA ASN A 39 -13.31 -16.63 -16.19
C ASN A 39 -12.95 -17.87 -15.37
N GLY A 40 -13.20 -19.08 -15.91
CA GLY A 40 -13.04 -20.36 -15.18
C GLY A 40 -11.67 -20.60 -14.53
N GLY A 41 -10.58 -19.99 -15.06
CA GLY A 41 -9.24 -20.05 -14.46
C GLY A 41 -9.11 -19.29 -13.12
N ASN A 42 -10.01 -18.35 -12.84
CA ASN A 42 -9.95 -17.47 -11.66
C ASN A 42 -10.39 -18.19 -10.37
N ARG A 43 -11.09 -19.33 -10.48
CA ARG A 43 -11.41 -20.20 -9.34
C ARG A 43 -10.17 -20.90 -8.78
N PHE A 44 -9.19 -21.22 -9.62
CA PHE A 44 -7.98 -21.92 -9.18
C PHE A 44 -7.12 -21.03 -8.28
N CYS A 45 -6.82 -19.79 -8.69
CA CYS A 45 -6.04 -18.86 -7.87
C CYS A 45 -6.70 -18.59 -6.50
N ARG A 46 -8.03 -18.41 -6.47
CA ARG A 46 -8.77 -18.22 -5.22
C ARG A 46 -8.74 -19.47 -4.34
N PHE A 47 -8.90 -20.65 -4.92
CA PHE A 47 -8.80 -21.91 -4.19
C PHE A 47 -7.42 -22.11 -3.58
N VAL A 48 -6.36 -21.84 -4.35
CA VAL A 48 -4.98 -21.90 -3.88
C VAL A 48 -4.74 -20.95 -2.71
N LEU A 49 -5.16 -19.69 -2.82
CA LEU A 49 -5.09 -18.71 -1.73
C LEU A 49 -5.83 -19.16 -0.46
N ILE A 50 -7.04 -19.70 -0.60
CA ILE A 50 -7.83 -20.22 0.54
C ILE A 50 -7.11 -21.41 1.19
N ALA A 51 -6.63 -22.36 0.41
CA ALA A 51 -5.92 -23.53 0.93
C ALA A 51 -4.67 -23.11 1.72
N PHE A 52 -3.89 -22.17 1.19
CA PHE A 52 -2.73 -21.63 1.90
C PHE A 52 -3.09 -20.84 3.15
N MET A 53 -4.16 -20.03 3.12
CA MET A 53 -4.66 -19.36 4.33
C MET A 53 -5.05 -20.37 5.41
N SER A 54 -5.71 -21.49 5.05
CA SER A 54 -6.08 -22.54 6.00
C SER A 54 -4.84 -23.21 6.61
N VAL A 55 -3.84 -23.55 5.79
CA VAL A 55 -2.58 -24.13 6.27
C VAL A 55 -1.83 -23.15 7.17
N SER A 56 -1.73 -21.88 6.77
CA SER A 56 -1.08 -20.83 7.55
C SER A 56 -1.77 -20.66 8.90
N PHE A 57 -3.10 -20.65 8.93
CA PHE A 57 -3.87 -20.57 10.19
C PHE A 57 -3.53 -21.72 11.14
N SER A 58 -3.47 -22.95 10.65
CA SER A 58 -3.08 -24.12 11.46
C SER A 58 -1.67 -23.96 12.03
N VAL A 59 -0.73 -23.45 11.24
CA VAL A 59 0.64 -23.16 11.68
C VAL A 59 0.65 -22.08 12.77
N GLN A 60 -0.13 -21.00 12.62
CA GLN A 60 -0.20 -19.93 13.61
C GLN A 60 -0.81 -20.38 14.94
N ILE A 61 -1.81 -21.28 14.92
CA ILE A 61 -2.35 -21.90 16.14
C ILE A 61 -1.24 -22.65 16.89
N MET A 62 -0.39 -23.40 16.17
CA MET A 62 0.71 -24.11 16.79
C MET A 62 1.78 -23.15 17.37
N GLN A 63 2.05 -22.04 16.68
CA GLN A 63 2.95 -21.00 17.20
C GLN A 63 2.40 -20.29 18.45
N LEU A 64 1.08 -20.11 18.57
CA LEU A 64 0.46 -19.56 19.79
C LEU A 64 0.73 -20.44 21.01
N VAL A 65 0.72 -21.77 20.85
CA VAL A 65 1.12 -22.70 21.92
C VAL A 65 2.61 -22.58 22.20
N GLY A 66 3.45 -22.47 21.16
CA GLY A 66 4.88 -22.24 21.30
C GLY A 66 5.24 -20.96 22.07
N LEU A 67 4.40 -19.92 21.98
CA LEU A 67 4.58 -18.66 22.69
C LEU A 67 4.56 -18.83 24.22
N TYR A 68 3.71 -19.73 24.73
CA TYR A 68 3.65 -20.05 26.16
C TYR A 68 5.00 -20.57 26.67
N PHE A 69 5.68 -21.40 25.87
CA PHE A 69 7.00 -21.94 26.20
C PHE A 69 8.14 -20.94 25.96
N ALA A 70 7.87 -19.81 25.30
CA ALA A 70 8.86 -18.77 25.04
C ALA A 70 8.87 -17.65 26.09
N VAL A 71 7.95 -17.66 27.08
CA VAL A 71 7.78 -16.56 28.04
C VAL A 71 9.05 -16.23 28.83
N ASN A 72 9.89 -17.23 29.13
CA ASN A 72 11.12 -17.06 29.89
C ASN A 72 12.31 -16.56 29.04
N ASP A 73 12.17 -16.51 27.71
CA ASP A 73 13.18 -16.03 26.77
C ASP A 73 12.63 -14.83 26.01
N LEU A 74 13.03 -13.62 26.44
CA LEU A 74 12.56 -12.36 25.87
C LEU A 74 12.84 -12.27 24.36
N GLN A 75 13.98 -12.77 23.88
CA GLN A 75 14.35 -12.69 22.46
C GLN A 75 13.44 -13.60 21.63
N ARG A 76 13.23 -14.83 22.10
CA ARG A 76 12.34 -15.79 21.44
C ARG A 76 10.88 -15.32 21.49
N PHE A 77 10.44 -14.80 22.64
CA PHE A 77 9.10 -14.24 22.80
C PHE A 77 8.88 -13.12 21.79
N ALA A 78 9.75 -12.11 21.78
CA ALA A 78 9.65 -10.95 20.89
C ALA A 78 9.70 -11.33 19.40
N PHE A 79 10.55 -12.29 19.02
CA PHE A 79 10.60 -12.80 17.65
C PHE A 79 9.30 -13.51 17.27
N THR A 80 8.82 -14.42 18.12
CA THR A 80 7.61 -15.22 17.87
C THR A 80 6.34 -14.34 17.82
N THR A 81 6.20 -13.35 18.70
CA THR A 81 5.07 -12.41 18.65
C THR A 81 5.09 -11.55 17.40
N THR A 82 6.28 -11.18 16.92
CA THR A 82 6.45 -10.42 15.68
C THR A 82 6.02 -11.25 14.46
N THR A 83 6.46 -12.52 14.38
CA THR A 83 6.07 -13.42 13.28
C THR A 83 4.57 -13.72 13.30
N LEU A 84 4.00 -13.99 14.48
CA LEU A 84 2.56 -14.18 14.65
C LEU A 84 1.77 -12.96 14.16
N SER A 85 2.16 -11.77 14.63
CA SER A 85 1.50 -10.50 14.27
C SER A 85 1.53 -10.27 12.75
N HIS A 86 2.67 -10.54 12.11
CA HIS A 86 2.81 -10.43 10.66
C HIS A 86 1.98 -11.46 9.89
N ALA A 87 1.90 -12.70 10.37
CA ALA A 87 1.09 -13.74 9.76
C ALA A 87 -0.41 -13.43 9.83
N PHE A 88 -0.91 -12.97 10.99
CA PHE A 88 -2.30 -12.53 11.13
C PHE A 88 -2.63 -11.34 10.22
N LEU A 89 -1.68 -10.43 10.03
CA LEU A 89 -1.83 -9.30 9.12
C LEU A 89 -1.99 -9.78 7.67
N CYS A 90 -1.14 -10.69 7.20
CA CYS A 90 -1.23 -11.27 5.86
C CYS A 90 -2.57 -12.00 5.65
N MET A 91 -3.00 -12.81 6.64
CA MET A 91 -4.30 -13.48 6.58
C MET A 91 -5.47 -12.50 6.48
N THR A 92 -5.41 -11.38 7.20
CA THR A 92 -6.45 -10.34 7.15
C THR A 92 -6.50 -9.67 5.77
N LYS A 93 -5.33 -9.38 5.18
CA LYS A 93 -5.22 -8.84 3.81
C LYS A 93 -5.83 -9.79 2.78
N ASP A 94 -5.47 -11.07 2.82
CA ASP A 94 -5.97 -12.09 1.90
C ASP A 94 -7.49 -12.31 2.07
N TYR A 95 -7.97 -12.35 3.32
CA TYR A 95 -9.39 -12.47 3.62
C TYR A 95 -10.20 -11.32 3.00
N VAL A 96 -9.77 -10.07 3.17
CA VAL A 96 -10.47 -8.92 2.58
C VAL A 96 -10.40 -8.94 1.06
N LEU A 97 -9.25 -9.29 0.47
CA LEU A 97 -9.10 -9.41 -0.97
C LEU A 97 -10.07 -10.44 -1.57
N LEU A 98 -10.24 -11.59 -0.91
CA LEU A 98 -11.10 -12.67 -1.40
C LEU A 98 -12.60 -12.41 -1.18
N THR A 99 -12.98 -11.83 -0.04
CA THR A 99 -14.38 -11.58 0.33
C THR A 99 -14.96 -10.36 -0.36
N HIS A 100 -14.16 -9.31 -0.55
CA HIS A 100 -14.61 -8.05 -1.15
C HIS A 100 -14.14 -7.86 -2.60
N SER A 101 -13.60 -8.90 -3.24
CA SER A 101 -13.08 -8.88 -4.62
C SER A 101 -13.94 -8.10 -5.63
N ASP A 102 -15.26 -8.33 -5.64
CA ASP A 102 -16.18 -7.63 -6.55
C ASP A 102 -16.23 -6.12 -6.30
N LYS A 103 -16.32 -5.71 -5.02
CA LYS A 103 -16.31 -4.29 -4.65
C LYS A 103 -14.94 -3.65 -4.92
N LEU A 104 -13.85 -4.35 -4.61
CA LEU A 104 -12.50 -3.87 -4.89
C LEU A 104 -12.29 -3.65 -6.40
N ARG A 105 -12.79 -4.57 -7.23
CA ARG A 105 -12.80 -4.41 -8.69
C ARG A 105 -13.64 -3.23 -9.15
N ASP A 106 -14.82 -3.04 -8.59
CA ASP A 106 -15.70 -1.89 -8.89
C ASP A 106 -15.02 -0.55 -8.58
N THR A 107 -14.19 -0.48 -7.53
CA THR A 107 -13.41 0.75 -7.26
C THR A 107 -12.30 1.02 -8.29
N LEU A 108 -11.75 -0.01 -8.95
CA LEU A 108 -10.73 0.17 -9.99
C LEU A 108 -11.27 0.91 -11.23
N GLU A 109 -12.58 1.06 -11.37
CA GLU A 109 -13.17 1.92 -12.41
C GLU A 109 -12.64 3.36 -12.35
N VAL A 110 -12.34 3.87 -11.14
CA VAL A 110 -11.76 5.20 -10.92
C VAL A 110 -10.39 5.36 -11.58
N ALA A 111 -9.67 4.26 -11.79
CA ALA A 111 -8.35 4.26 -12.41
C ALA A 111 -8.37 4.47 -13.92
N ARG A 112 -9.55 4.44 -14.56
CA ARG A 112 -9.69 4.74 -15.99
C ARG A 112 -9.43 6.23 -16.24
N TYR A 113 -8.76 6.54 -17.35
CA TYR A 113 -8.46 7.93 -17.72
C TYR A 113 -9.75 8.73 -17.95
N GLU A 114 -10.78 8.08 -18.49
CA GLU A 114 -12.07 8.67 -18.81
C GLU A 114 -13.04 8.73 -17.62
N PHE A 115 -12.61 8.34 -16.41
CA PHE A 115 -13.49 8.36 -15.23
C PHE A 115 -14.00 9.77 -14.89
N THR A 116 -13.18 10.80 -15.14
CA THR A 116 -13.58 12.20 -15.03
C THR A 116 -13.56 12.88 -16.40
N SER A 117 -14.44 13.85 -16.59
CA SER A 117 -14.45 14.69 -17.79
C SER A 117 -13.11 15.42 -17.98
N CYS A 118 -12.44 15.77 -16.88
CA CYS A 118 -11.12 16.40 -16.86
C CYS A 118 -10.01 15.43 -17.28
N GLY A 119 -10.00 14.20 -16.76
CA GLY A 119 -9.02 13.17 -17.08
C GLY A 119 -9.08 12.73 -18.55
N ALA A 120 -10.28 12.75 -19.15
CA ALA A 120 -10.45 12.54 -20.58
C ALA A 120 -9.79 13.66 -21.43
N ARG A 121 -9.84 14.92 -20.96
CA ARG A 121 -9.28 16.09 -21.66
C ARG A 121 -7.77 16.24 -21.49
N ASP A 122 -7.22 16.00 -20.29
CA ASP A 122 -5.77 16.07 -20.03
C ASP A 122 -5.24 14.79 -19.37
N GLN A 123 -4.67 13.92 -20.20
CA GLN A 123 -4.09 12.66 -19.76
C GLN A 123 -2.68 12.78 -19.18
N ARG A 124 -2.05 13.97 -19.18
CA ARG A 124 -0.62 14.12 -18.79
C ARG A 124 -0.37 13.76 -17.33
N VAL A 125 -1.21 14.27 -16.43
CA VAL A 125 -1.11 13.99 -14.98
C VAL A 125 -1.29 12.50 -14.73
N VAL A 126 -2.31 11.92 -15.34
CA VAL A 126 -2.70 10.52 -15.16
C VAL A 126 -1.65 9.55 -15.71
N ARG A 127 -1.05 9.86 -16.88
CA ARG A 127 0.07 9.09 -17.45
C ARG A 127 1.34 9.20 -16.60
N ARG A 128 1.65 10.39 -16.07
CA ARG A 128 2.78 10.57 -15.15
C ARG A 128 2.57 9.76 -13.87
N SER A 129 1.37 9.77 -13.31
CA SER A 129 1.02 8.97 -12.15
C SER A 129 1.16 7.47 -12.42
N ARG A 130 0.78 6.97 -13.60
CA ARG A 130 1.03 5.57 -14.00
C ARG A 130 2.51 5.22 -14.01
N ALA A 131 3.37 6.07 -14.56
CA ALA A 131 4.81 5.82 -14.61
C ALA A 131 5.44 5.78 -13.21
N VAL A 132 5.08 6.73 -12.35
CA VAL A 132 5.52 6.76 -10.94
C VAL A 132 4.99 5.55 -10.19
N LEU A 133 3.71 5.21 -10.33
CA LEU A 133 3.09 4.04 -9.71
C LEU A 133 3.80 2.75 -10.11
N SER A 134 4.01 2.53 -11.41
CA SER A 134 4.68 1.34 -11.93
C SER A 134 6.11 1.22 -11.38
N MET A 135 6.85 2.34 -11.32
CA MET A 135 8.18 2.37 -10.71
C MET A 135 8.14 2.00 -9.22
N VAL A 136 7.26 2.63 -8.44
CA VAL A 136 7.13 2.38 -6.99
C VAL A 136 6.74 0.92 -6.72
N LEU A 137 5.73 0.39 -7.41
CA LEU A 137 5.27 -0.98 -7.21
C LEU A 137 6.31 -2.02 -7.61
N ARG A 138 7.04 -1.80 -8.71
CA ARG A 138 8.10 -2.73 -9.15
C ARG A 138 9.28 -2.70 -8.20
N SER A 139 9.71 -1.52 -7.75
CA SER A 139 10.76 -1.39 -6.75
C SER A 139 10.36 -2.04 -5.43
N PHE A 140 9.11 -1.85 -4.99
CA PHE A 140 8.56 -2.52 -3.82
C PHE A 140 8.59 -4.04 -3.98
N ALA A 141 8.08 -4.57 -5.11
CA ALA A 141 8.10 -6.01 -5.38
C ALA A 141 9.51 -6.59 -5.35
N VAL A 142 10.48 -5.94 -6.02
CA VAL A 142 11.88 -6.38 -6.02
C VAL A 142 12.44 -6.40 -4.60
N PHE A 143 12.18 -5.36 -3.81
CA PHE A 143 12.66 -5.26 -2.43
C PHE A 143 12.03 -6.31 -1.51
N SER A 144 10.73 -6.58 -1.64
CA SER A 144 10.03 -7.62 -0.88
C SER A 144 10.58 -9.01 -1.21
N TRP A 145 10.75 -9.34 -2.50
CA TRP A 145 11.32 -10.63 -2.91
C TRP A 145 12.78 -10.78 -2.51
N PHE A 146 13.57 -9.70 -2.57
CA PHE A 146 14.96 -9.71 -2.10
C PHE A 146 15.04 -10.02 -0.60
N THR A 147 14.20 -9.38 0.21
CA THR A 147 14.09 -9.68 1.65
C THR A 147 13.67 -11.13 1.90
N CYS A 148 12.69 -11.63 1.14
CA CYS A 148 12.26 -13.03 1.22
C CYS A 148 13.40 -14.01 0.90
N VAL A 149 14.19 -13.73 -0.15
CA VAL A 149 15.37 -14.54 -0.50
C VAL A 149 16.37 -14.56 0.66
N ILE A 150 16.68 -13.41 1.26
CA ILE A 150 17.57 -13.36 2.44
C ILE A 150 17.01 -14.23 3.58
N TRP A 151 15.72 -14.10 3.89
CA TRP A 151 15.09 -14.87 4.95
C TRP A 151 15.13 -16.39 4.71
N THR A 152 14.93 -16.82 3.47
CA THR A 152 15.02 -18.23 3.09
C THR A 152 16.45 -18.74 3.10
N LEU A 153 17.42 -17.95 2.65
CA LEU A 153 18.82 -18.38 2.56
C LEU A 153 19.55 -18.38 3.90
N THR A 154 19.17 -17.53 4.86
CA THR A 154 19.86 -17.39 6.14
C THR A 154 20.07 -18.73 6.87
N PRO A 155 19.04 -19.58 7.08
CA PRO A 155 19.24 -20.87 7.74
C PRO A 155 20.17 -21.84 7.00
N LEU A 156 20.31 -21.71 5.67
CA LEU A 156 21.23 -22.54 4.88
C LEU A 156 22.70 -22.19 5.11
N PHE A 157 22.99 -20.90 5.32
CA PHE A 157 24.34 -20.44 5.64
C PHE A 157 24.66 -20.58 7.14
N ALA A 158 23.64 -20.70 7.99
CA ALA A 158 23.74 -20.89 9.43
C ALA A 158 23.47 -22.35 9.86
N MET A 159 23.75 -23.33 9.00
CA MET A 159 23.48 -24.76 9.26
C MET A 159 24.16 -25.30 10.53
N ASP A 160 25.28 -24.71 10.93
CA ASP A 160 26.03 -25.06 12.14
C ASP A 160 25.60 -24.25 13.38
N GLU A 161 24.72 -23.26 13.21
CA GLU A 161 24.18 -22.46 14.32
C GLU A 161 22.98 -23.17 14.97
N TYR A 162 23.05 -23.32 16.28
CA TYR A 162 21.95 -23.86 17.09
C TYR A 162 21.35 -22.74 17.95
N LEU A 163 20.03 -22.62 17.91
CA LEU A 163 19.27 -21.82 18.85
C LEU A 163 19.26 -22.53 20.21
N GLN A 164 19.81 -21.87 21.22
CA GLN A 164 19.72 -22.34 22.60
C GLN A 164 18.38 -21.92 23.18
N VAL A 165 17.63 -22.90 23.69
CA VAL A 165 16.30 -22.73 24.28
C VAL A 165 16.36 -23.20 25.71
N THR A 166 16.08 -22.30 26.65
CA THR A 166 15.89 -22.65 28.06
C THR A 166 14.46 -23.17 28.23
N ASN A 167 14.33 -24.44 28.61
CA ASN A 167 13.04 -25.06 28.91
C ASN A 167 12.49 -24.58 30.26
N VAL A 168 11.23 -24.90 30.53
CA VAL A 168 10.58 -24.63 31.82
C VAL A 168 11.30 -25.32 32.98
N ASP A 169 11.98 -26.43 32.71
CA ASP A 169 12.76 -27.20 33.68
C ASP A 169 14.20 -26.65 33.87
N ASP A 170 14.48 -25.42 33.41
CA ASP A 170 15.81 -24.76 33.38
C ASP A 170 16.90 -25.50 32.58
N THR A 171 16.54 -26.57 31.87
CA THR A 171 17.45 -27.28 30.96
C THR A 171 17.61 -26.52 29.64
N VAL A 172 18.84 -26.46 29.12
CA VAL A 172 19.13 -25.80 27.84
C VAL A 172 19.12 -26.82 26.70
N SER A 173 18.12 -26.73 25.83
CA SER A 173 18.01 -27.53 24.60
C SER A 173 18.57 -26.77 23.39
N ARG A 174 19.17 -27.50 22.44
CA ARG A 174 19.76 -26.92 21.22
C ARG A 174 18.94 -27.33 20.01
N TYR A 175 18.26 -26.37 19.40
CA TYR A 175 17.48 -26.58 18.17
C TYR A 175 18.23 -26.00 16.98
N ARG A 176 18.20 -26.68 15.84
CA ARG A 176 18.70 -26.09 14.60
C ARG A 176 17.83 -24.90 14.17
N VAL A 177 18.47 -23.84 13.72
CA VAL A 177 17.77 -22.61 13.28
C VAL A 177 16.94 -22.89 12.01
N THR A 178 15.72 -22.37 11.97
CA THR A 178 14.86 -22.37 10.78
C THR A 178 14.44 -20.93 10.42
N ILE A 179 13.55 -20.75 9.44
CA ILE A 179 13.10 -19.42 8.97
C ILE A 179 12.23 -18.75 10.04
N PHE A 180 11.29 -19.49 10.64
CA PHE A 180 10.41 -18.96 11.67
C PHE A 180 10.71 -19.51 13.06
N ASN A 181 11.65 -20.45 13.18
CA ASN A 181 11.97 -21.14 14.44
C ASN A 181 10.71 -21.72 15.10
N MET A 182 9.85 -22.36 14.29
CA MET A 182 8.56 -22.85 14.76
C MET A 182 8.73 -23.88 15.87
N TRP A 183 7.92 -23.72 16.93
CA TRP A 183 7.85 -24.70 17.99
C TRP A 183 7.05 -25.93 17.54
N LEU A 184 7.57 -27.11 17.82
CA LEU A 184 6.94 -28.40 17.57
C LEU A 184 7.04 -29.27 18.82
N PRO A 185 5.99 -30.02 19.19
CA PRO A 185 5.99 -30.92 20.34
C PRO A 185 6.71 -32.23 20.00
N VAL A 186 7.97 -32.17 19.59
CA VAL A 186 8.81 -33.32 19.28
C VAL A 186 10.10 -33.28 20.09
N PRO A 187 10.68 -34.43 20.48
CA PRO A 187 11.96 -34.46 21.17
C PRO A 187 13.07 -33.77 20.36
N VAL A 188 14.03 -33.16 21.04
CA VAL A 188 15.13 -32.39 20.41
C VAL A 188 15.92 -33.25 19.41
N ASP A 189 16.18 -34.52 19.75
CA ASP A 189 16.91 -35.46 18.89
C ASP A 189 16.15 -35.75 17.59
N VAL A 190 14.82 -35.81 17.68
CA VAL A 190 13.92 -36.04 16.54
C VAL A 190 13.82 -34.77 15.70
N TYR A 191 13.72 -33.58 16.32
CA TYR A 191 13.69 -32.30 15.61
C TYR A 191 14.96 -32.09 14.80
N ASN A 192 16.13 -32.34 15.40
CA ASN A 192 17.44 -32.12 14.79
C ASN A 192 17.82 -33.20 13.77
N ALA A 193 17.06 -34.31 13.68
CA ALA A 193 17.26 -35.31 12.65
C ALA A 193 17.10 -34.67 11.26
N MET A 194 18.12 -34.84 10.40
CA MET A 194 18.17 -34.26 9.05
C MET A 194 16.86 -34.35 8.24
N PRO A 195 16.16 -35.50 8.15
CA PRO A 195 14.94 -35.59 7.35
C PRO A 195 13.79 -34.75 7.93
N ILE A 196 13.66 -34.68 9.26
CA ILE A 196 12.58 -33.96 9.93
C ILE A 196 12.84 -32.46 9.87
N TRP A 197 14.07 -32.04 10.18
CA TRP A 197 14.47 -30.64 10.05
C TRP A 197 14.28 -30.12 8.62
N SER A 198 14.67 -30.90 7.60
CA SER A 198 14.52 -30.51 6.19
C SER A 198 13.05 -30.37 5.79
N LEU A 199 12.17 -31.24 6.29
CA LEU A 199 10.73 -31.14 6.05
C LEU A 199 10.14 -29.87 6.66
N ILE A 200 10.48 -29.56 7.91
CA ILE A 200 10.02 -28.34 8.61
C ILE A 200 10.50 -27.11 7.86
N TYR A 201 11.78 -27.08 7.50
CA TYR A 201 12.37 -25.99 6.75
C TYR A 201 11.65 -25.79 5.40
N MET A 202 11.35 -26.86 4.65
CA MET A 202 10.60 -26.76 3.39
C MET A 202 9.20 -26.19 3.57
N VAL A 203 8.48 -26.58 4.63
CA VAL A 203 7.16 -26.01 4.95
C VAL A 203 7.29 -24.52 5.28
N GLU A 204 8.29 -24.12 6.06
CA GLU A 204 8.52 -22.72 6.40
C GLU A 204 8.94 -21.87 5.19
N VAL A 205 9.72 -22.42 4.25
CA VAL A 205 10.06 -21.74 2.99
C VAL A 205 8.77 -21.45 2.20
N ILE A 206 7.92 -22.46 2.04
CA ILE A 206 6.64 -22.31 1.33
C ILE A 206 5.77 -21.26 2.02
N ALA A 207 5.69 -21.28 3.35
CA ALA A 207 4.94 -20.28 4.11
C ALA A 207 5.51 -18.87 3.92
N CYS A 208 6.84 -18.69 3.95
CA CYS A 208 7.51 -17.41 3.78
C CYS A 208 7.30 -16.82 2.37
N LEU A 209 7.37 -17.66 1.33
CA LEU A 209 7.08 -17.27 -0.04
C LEU A 209 5.62 -16.83 -0.18
N PHE A 210 4.69 -17.59 0.42
CA PHE A 210 3.27 -17.28 0.38
C PHE A 210 2.95 -15.96 1.11
N THR A 211 3.46 -15.75 2.32
CA THR A 211 3.24 -14.49 3.06
C THR A 211 3.78 -13.29 2.30
N SER A 212 4.96 -13.43 1.67
CA SER A 212 5.54 -12.37 0.83
C SER A 212 4.67 -12.07 -0.40
N PHE A 213 4.03 -13.10 -0.97
CA PHE A 213 3.10 -12.95 -2.08
C PHE A 213 1.77 -12.28 -1.67
N SER A 214 1.15 -12.73 -0.59
CA SER A 214 -0.06 -12.12 0.00
C SER A 214 0.13 -10.64 0.29
N TRP A 215 1.29 -10.30 0.83
CA TRP A 215 1.70 -8.93 1.08
C TRP A 215 1.71 -8.11 -0.21
N LEU A 216 2.40 -8.60 -1.25
CA LEU A 216 2.51 -7.91 -2.53
C LEU A 216 1.14 -7.69 -3.20
N LEU A 217 0.22 -8.66 -3.10
CA LEU A 217 -1.12 -8.58 -3.69
C LEU A 217 -1.93 -7.39 -3.15
N PHE A 218 -2.15 -7.35 -1.84
CA PHE A 218 -3.02 -6.37 -1.22
C PHE A 218 -2.42 -4.97 -1.24
N ASP A 219 -1.12 -4.85 -0.96
CA ASP A 219 -0.46 -3.54 -0.93
C ASP A 219 -0.38 -2.92 -2.31
N SER A 220 -0.12 -3.73 -3.36
CA SER A 220 -0.14 -3.23 -4.74
C SER A 220 -1.51 -2.65 -5.11
N TYR A 221 -2.58 -3.28 -4.65
CA TYR A 221 -3.94 -2.76 -4.82
C TYR A 221 -4.14 -1.42 -4.09
N VAL A 222 -3.83 -1.37 -2.77
CA VAL A 222 -4.03 -0.16 -1.96
C VAL A 222 -3.23 1.03 -2.52
N VAL A 223 -1.95 0.83 -2.82
CA VAL A 223 -1.10 1.89 -3.40
C VAL A 223 -1.64 2.37 -4.73
N THR A 224 -2.09 1.45 -5.60
CA THR A 224 -2.68 1.79 -6.90
C THR A 224 -3.92 2.66 -6.74
N MET A 225 -4.83 2.28 -5.85
CA MET A 225 -6.04 3.05 -5.57
C MET A 225 -5.71 4.42 -4.97
N CYS A 226 -4.77 4.48 -4.02
CA CYS A 226 -4.37 5.73 -3.41
C CYS A 226 -3.76 6.72 -4.41
N VAL A 227 -2.85 6.26 -5.27
CA VAL A 227 -2.27 7.08 -6.35
C VAL A 227 -3.33 7.49 -7.37
N THR A 228 -4.29 6.61 -7.64
CA THR A 228 -5.43 6.88 -8.52
C THR A 228 -6.30 8.02 -7.99
N PHE A 229 -6.73 7.94 -6.72
CA PHE A 229 -7.52 9.00 -6.10
C PHE A 229 -6.76 10.32 -6.07
N ASN A 230 -5.47 10.29 -5.72
CA ASN A 230 -4.62 11.47 -5.75
C ASN A 230 -4.58 12.11 -7.14
N ALA A 231 -4.32 11.31 -8.19
CA ALA A 231 -4.25 11.80 -9.56
C ALA A 231 -5.58 12.40 -10.04
N GLN A 232 -6.71 11.75 -9.74
CA GLN A 232 -8.04 12.22 -10.14
C GLN A 232 -8.42 13.51 -9.40
N LEU A 233 -8.23 13.57 -8.07
CA LEU A 233 -8.48 14.77 -7.27
C LEU A 233 -7.64 15.96 -7.74
N ARG A 234 -6.36 15.72 -8.01
CA ARG A 234 -5.45 16.75 -8.54
C ARG A 234 -5.89 17.26 -9.91
N THR A 235 -6.34 16.36 -10.78
CA THR A 235 -6.78 16.72 -12.14
C THR A 235 -8.06 17.56 -12.09
N VAL A 236 -9.03 17.18 -11.26
CA VAL A 236 -10.27 17.95 -11.07
C VAL A 236 -9.99 19.30 -10.42
N SER A 237 -9.16 19.34 -9.36
CA SER A 237 -8.76 20.61 -8.71
C SER A 237 -8.08 21.58 -9.69
N ALA A 238 -7.14 21.09 -10.50
CA ALA A 238 -6.48 21.89 -11.52
C ALA A 238 -7.46 22.40 -12.59
N SER A 239 -8.41 21.55 -13.02
CA SER A 239 -9.44 21.96 -13.99
C SER A 239 -10.35 23.05 -13.43
N CYS A 240 -10.80 22.90 -12.17
CA CYS A 240 -11.57 23.92 -11.46
C CYS A 240 -10.86 25.28 -11.42
N ALA A 241 -9.54 25.29 -11.21
CA ALA A 241 -8.76 26.52 -11.19
C ALA A 241 -8.71 27.24 -12.54
N THR A 242 -8.99 26.55 -13.66
CA THR A 242 -8.99 27.16 -15.01
C THR A 242 -10.34 27.72 -15.44
N ILE A 243 -11.42 27.47 -14.69
CA ILE A 243 -12.77 27.93 -15.03
C ILE A 243 -12.77 29.46 -15.16
N GLY A 244 -13.27 29.95 -16.30
CA GLY A 244 -13.39 31.37 -16.61
C GLY A 244 -12.07 32.09 -16.92
N HIS A 245 -10.95 31.37 -16.98
CA HIS A 245 -9.63 31.93 -17.37
C HIS A 245 -9.21 31.55 -18.80
N ARG A 246 -9.73 30.45 -19.36
CA ARG A 246 -9.33 29.93 -20.69
C ARG A 246 -9.60 30.91 -21.84
N ASP A 247 -10.60 31.77 -21.71
CA ASP A 247 -10.96 32.73 -22.79
C ASP A 247 -10.26 34.09 -22.66
N CYS A 248 -9.68 34.41 -21.50
CA CYS A 248 -8.91 35.65 -21.33
C CYS A 248 -7.63 35.63 -22.19
N PHE A 249 -6.97 34.46 -22.32
CA PHE A 249 -5.77 34.30 -23.15
C PHE A 249 -6.04 34.28 -24.65
N ALA A 250 -7.21 33.82 -25.11
CA ALA A 250 -7.58 33.91 -26.52
C ALA A 250 -7.84 35.36 -26.96
N SER A 251 -8.32 36.22 -26.03
CA SER A 251 -8.53 37.65 -26.27
C SER A 251 -7.27 38.51 -26.22
N LEU A 252 -6.13 37.97 -25.77
CA LEU A 252 -4.85 38.67 -25.68
C LEU A 252 -3.97 38.52 -26.94
N SER A 253 -4.56 38.10 -28.07
CA SER A 253 -3.87 38.17 -29.38
C SER A 253 -3.47 39.63 -29.68
N PRO A 254 -2.22 39.94 -30.05
CA PRO A 254 -1.67 41.31 -30.02
C PRO A 254 -2.25 42.30 -31.07
N ASN A 255 -3.24 41.90 -31.86
CA ASN A 255 -3.66 42.66 -33.04
C ASN A 255 -5.07 43.28 -32.96
N ALA A 256 -5.67 43.38 -31.78
CA ALA A 256 -6.95 44.08 -31.61
C ALA A 256 -6.75 45.45 -30.94
N THR A 257 -6.33 46.44 -31.72
CA THR A 257 -6.46 47.86 -31.39
C THR A 257 -7.93 48.25 -31.46
N GLY A 258 -8.67 48.04 -30.37
CA GLY A 258 -10.04 48.50 -30.25
C GLY A 258 -10.54 48.35 -28.83
N THR A 259 -10.94 49.48 -28.23
CA THR A 259 -11.58 49.57 -26.91
C THR A 259 -12.96 48.90 -26.95
N HIS A 260 -12.99 47.57 -27.00
CA HIS A 260 -14.22 46.81 -26.85
C HIS A 260 -14.40 46.48 -25.36
N ASN A 261 -15.40 47.08 -24.74
CA ASN A 261 -15.89 46.65 -23.43
C ASN A 261 -16.17 45.14 -23.51
N ILE A 262 -15.46 44.36 -22.68
CA ILE A 262 -15.66 42.92 -22.54
C ILE A 262 -17.05 42.71 -21.92
N LYS A 263 -18.09 42.72 -22.75
CA LYS A 263 -19.36 42.11 -22.38
C LYS A 263 -19.12 40.61 -22.43
N ILE A 264 -19.00 40.00 -21.26
CA ILE A 264 -19.05 38.54 -21.12
C ILE A 264 -20.38 38.11 -21.74
N ASP A 265 -20.32 37.39 -22.85
CA ASP A 265 -21.50 36.85 -23.53
C ASP A 265 -22.25 35.90 -22.60
N ASP A 266 -23.58 35.94 -22.59
CA ASP A 266 -24.42 35.07 -21.75
C ASP A 266 -24.17 33.59 -22.09
N SER A 267 -23.77 33.29 -23.34
CA SER A 267 -23.37 31.96 -23.78
C SER A 267 -22.09 31.45 -23.07
N ASN A 268 -21.11 32.33 -22.84
CA ASN A 268 -19.85 31.98 -22.17
C ASN A 268 -20.05 31.77 -20.67
N LEU A 269 -20.94 32.55 -20.05
CA LEU A 269 -21.30 32.38 -18.64
C LEU A 269 -22.05 31.07 -18.41
N LEU A 270 -22.95 30.70 -19.33
CA LEU A 270 -23.63 29.40 -19.30
C LEU A 270 -22.65 28.23 -19.43
N ASN A 271 -21.69 28.33 -20.37
CA ASN A 271 -20.63 27.32 -20.53
C ASN A 271 -19.76 27.16 -19.28
N CYS A 272 -19.37 28.27 -18.63
CA CYS A 272 -18.61 28.22 -17.37
C CYS A 272 -19.42 27.59 -16.22
N TYR A 273 -20.72 27.87 -16.15
CA TYR A 273 -21.61 27.26 -15.17
C TYR A 273 -21.75 25.76 -15.38
N ASP A 274 -21.94 25.31 -16.62
CA ASP A 274 -22.03 23.89 -16.96
C ASP A 274 -20.71 23.16 -16.70
N GLU A 275 -19.56 23.79 -16.97
CA GLU A 275 -18.24 23.26 -16.63
C GLU A 275 -18.05 23.09 -15.12
N LEU A 276 -18.47 24.08 -14.32
CA LEU A 276 -18.47 23.98 -12.85
C LEU A 276 -19.34 22.81 -12.37
N ILE A 277 -20.57 22.67 -12.88
CA ILE A 277 -21.45 21.57 -12.51
C ILE A 277 -20.83 20.21 -12.85
N ASN A 278 -20.20 20.09 -14.02
CA ASN A 278 -19.54 18.85 -14.41
C ASN A 278 -18.37 18.51 -13.48
N HIS A 279 -17.54 19.48 -13.10
CA HIS A 279 -16.44 19.24 -12.15
C HIS A 279 -16.93 18.90 -10.74
N ILE A 280 -18.04 19.50 -10.29
CA ILE A 280 -18.66 19.15 -9.01
C ILE A 280 -19.16 17.69 -9.04
N LYS A 281 -19.83 17.28 -10.13
CA LYS A 281 -20.28 15.89 -10.32
C LYS A 281 -19.12 14.92 -10.35
N ASP A 282 -18.05 15.24 -11.08
CA ASP A 282 -16.83 14.42 -11.12
C ASP A 282 -16.23 14.25 -9.72
N ASN A 283 -16.10 15.34 -8.95
CA ASN A 283 -15.62 15.28 -7.57
C ASN A 283 -16.53 14.43 -6.66
N GLN A 284 -17.86 14.58 -6.77
CA GLN A 284 -18.81 13.76 -6.02
C GLN A 284 -18.69 12.27 -6.36
N ASN A 285 -18.51 11.93 -7.63
CA ASN A 285 -18.30 10.55 -8.07
C ASN A 285 -16.99 9.97 -7.52
N ILE A 286 -15.90 10.75 -7.53
CA ILE A 286 -14.63 10.35 -6.89
C ILE A 286 -14.83 10.12 -5.40
N ILE A 287 -15.48 11.05 -4.69
CA ILE A 287 -15.71 10.95 -3.25
C ILE A 287 -16.54 9.71 -2.89
N LYS A 288 -17.57 9.40 -3.68
CA LYS A 288 -18.40 8.20 -3.48
C LYS A 288 -17.57 6.92 -3.57
N LYS A 289 -16.79 6.76 -4.65
CA LYS A 289 -15.92 5.58 -4.82
C LYS A 289 -14.78 5.55 -3.80
N TYR A 290 -14.28 6.71 -3.36
CA TYR A 290 -13.33 6.82 -2.26
C TYR A 290 -13.95 6.32 -0.95
N ASP A 291 -15.21 6.65 -0.70
CA ASP A 291 -15.95 6.21 0.48
C ASP A 291 -16.16 4.69 0.50
N ASP A 292 -16.49 4.11 -0.65
CA ASP A 292 -16.62 2.65 -0.83
C ASP A 292 -15.28 1.94 -0.62
N PHE A 293 -14.19 2.47 -1.21
CA PHE A 293 -12.84 1.96 -1.01
C PHE A 293 -12.45 2.01 0.47
N PHE A 294 -12.65 3.17 1.10
CA PHE A 294 -12.23 3.42 2.47
C PHE A 294 -12.93 2.48 3.45
N GLU A 295 -14.23 2.23 3.30
CA GLU A 295 -14.98 1.32 4.17
C GLU A 295 -14.41 -0.10 4.17
N ILE A 296 -13.97 -0.59 3.00
CA ILE A 296 -13.43 -1.95 2.86
C ILE A 296 -12.02 -2.05 3.43
N ILE A 297 -11.17 -1.06 3.12
CA ILE A 297 -9.74 -1.14 3.44
C ILE A 297 -9.40 -0.63 4.85
N GLN A 298 -10.22 0.26 5.43
CA GLN A 298 -9.97 0.87 6.73
C GLN A 298 -9.56 -0.12 7.84
N PRO A 299 -10.32 -1.20 8.14
CA PRO A 299 -9.93 -2.11 9.22
C PRO A 299 -8.56 -2.77 8.99
N VAL A 300 -8.25 -3.11 7.73
CA VAL A 300 -6.97 -3.72 7.38
C VAL A 300 -5.83 -2.73 7.50
N VAL A 301 -6.02 -1.48 7.04
CA VAL A 301 -5.01 -0.43 7.14
C VAL A 301 -4.74 -0.07 8.60
N LEU A 302 -5.76 -0.02 9.46
CA LEU A 302 -5.57 0.21 10.88
C LEU A 302 -4.75 -0.91 11.52
N PHE A 303 -5.09 -2.16 11.21
CA PHE A 303 -4.31 -3.30 11.70
C PHE A 303 -2.87 -3.28 11.16
N GLN A 304 -2.67 -2.90 9.89
CA GLN A 304 -1.35 -2.71 9.27
C GLN A 304 -0.50 -1.70 10.02
N ILE A 305 -1.05 -0.55 10.41
CA ILE A 305 -0.30 0.46 11.15
C ILE A 305 0.08 -0.04 12.53
N ILE A 306 -0.86 -0.63 13.26
CA ILE A 306 -0.62 -1.10 14.63
C ILE A 306 0.41 -2.24 14.64
N ALA A 307 0.15 -3.29 13.85
CA ALA A 307 1.04 -4.44 13.74
C ALA A 307 2.40 -4.05 13.13
N GLY A 308 2.40 -3.23 12.08
CA GLY A 308 3.63 -2.75 11.43
C GLY A 308 4.49 -1.90 12.37
N SER A 309 3.89 -0.98 13.13
CA SER A 309 4.63 -0.16 14.11
C SER A 309 5.24 -1.03 15.21
N TYR A 310 4.46 -1.99 15.73
CA TYR A 310 4.96 -2.98 16.70
C TYR A 310 6.14 -3.78 16.13
N SER A 311 5.99 -4.36 14.94
CA SER A 311 7.03 -5.16 14.30
C SER A 311 8.30 -4.36 14.01
N VAL A 312 8.19 -3.11 13.54
CA VAL A 312 9.36 -2.25 13.28
C VAL A 312 10.16 -2.03 14.56
N ILE A 313 9.48 -1.73 15.67
CA ILE A 313 10.12 -1.49 16.97
C ILE A 313 10.77 -2.78 17.50
N THR A 314 10.07 -3.89 17.41
CA THR A 314 10.58 -5.16 17.93
C THR A 314 11.77 -5.67 17.10
N LEU A 315 11.74 -5.54 15.76
CA LEU A 315 12.85 -6.00 14.92
C LEU A 315 14.12 -5.16 15.11
N ILE A 316 14.01 -3.85 15.26
CA ILE A 316 15.21 -3.03 15.54
C ILE A 316 15.76 -3.31 16.94
N PHE A 317 14.88 -3.53 17.93
CA PHE A 317 15.27 -3.96 19.26
C PHE A 317 16.02 -5.29 19.21
N LEU A 318 15.50 -6.29 18.50
CA LEU A 318 16.14 -7.60 18.32
C LEU A 318 17.48 -7.48 17.60
N THR A 319 17.58 -6.62 16.59
CA THR A 319 18.83 -6.35 15.87
C THR A 319 19.89 -5.75 16.80
N ALA A 320 19.50 -4.74 17.59
CA ALA A 320 20.39 -4.10 18.55
C ALA A 320 20.81 -5.05 19.67
N LEU A 321 19.89 -5.87 20.18
CA LEU A 321 20.18 -6.90 21.18
C LEU A 321 21.18 -7.94 20.64
N ALA A 322 20.96 -8.46 19.42
CA ALA A 322 21.87 -9.42 18.81
C ALA A 322 23.29 -8.85 18.66
N TYR A 323 23.40 -7.60 18.20
CA TYR A 323 24.68 -6.89 18.15
C TYR A 323 25.34 -6.76 19.53
N LEU A 324 24.59 -6.39 20.57
CA LEU A 324 25.11 -6.31 21.94
C LEU A 324 25.53 -7.68 22.49
N MET A 325 24.87 -8.77 22.11
CA MET A 325 25.26 -10.12 22.49
C MET A 325 26.55 -10.60 21.81
N GLY A 326 27.20 -9.75 20.99
CA GLY A 326 28.48 -10.03 20.36
C GLY A 326 28.37 -10.72 19.00
N TRP A 327 27.16 -10.80 18.44
CA TRP A 327 26.97 -11.36 17.11
C TRP A 327 27.58 -10.39 16.08
N SER A 328 28.28 -10.95 15.09
CA SER A 328 28.77 -10.16 13.97
C SER A 328 27.60 -9.50 13.24
N ILE A 329 27.77 -8.26 12.79
CA ILE A 329 26.80 -7.55 11.94
C ILE A 329 26.55 -8.32 10.64
N ILE A 330 27.55 -9.08 10.18
CA ILE A 330 27.49 -9.88 8.94
C ILE A 330 26.88 -11.27 9.21
N SER A 331 26.55 -11.62 10.46
CA SER A 331 25.89 -12.90 10.76
C SER A 331 24.54 -12.99 10.06
N GLY A 332 24.19 -14.19 9.58
CA GLY A 332 22.96 -14.42 8.83
C GLY A 332 21.71 -14.02 9.63
N THR A 333 21.72 -14.26 10.94
CA THR A 333 20.62 -13.92 11.85
C THR A 333 20.43 -12.40 11.99
N VAL A 334 21.51 -11.63 12.15
CA VAL A 334 21.43 -10.16 12.23
C VAL A 334 20.96 -9.57 10.90
N LEU A 335 21.52 -10.03 9.77
CA LEU A 335 21.11 -9.58 8.44
C LEU A 335 19.63 -9.86 8.17
N LYS A 336 19.14 -11.05 8.51
CA LYS A 336 17.73 -11.43 8.37
C LYS A 336 16.80 -10.46 9.09
N VAL A 337 17.04 -10.22 10.38
CA VAL A 337 16.19 -9.33 11.20
C VAL A 337 16.28 -7.88 10.68
N PHE A 338 17.47 -7.43 10.29
CA PHE A 338 17.70 -6.08 9.77
C PHE A 338 17.00 -5.82 8.42
N PHE A 339 17.10 -6.74 7.45
CA PHE A 339 16.36 -6.62 6.19
C PHE A 339 14.86 -6.74 6.39
N GLY A 340 14.40 -7.55 7.35
CA GLY A 340 13.01 -7.57 7.77
C GLY A 340 12.54 -6.21 8.30
N PHE A 341 13.35 -5.55 9.14
CA PHE A 341 13.11 -4.19 9.62
C PHE A 341 13.01 -3.20 8.46
N LEU A 342 13.98 -3.16 7.55
CA LEU A 342 13.96 -2.24 6.41
C LEU A 342 12.71 -2.44 5.53
N SER A 343 12.31 -3.69 5.29
CA SER A 343 11.11 -4.04 4.52
C SER A 343 9.83 -3.49 5.15
N LEU A 344 9.62 -3.74 6.44
CA LEU A 344 8.43 -3.27 7.15
C LEU A 344 8.43 -1.75 7.36
N THR A 345 9.59 -1.14 7.58
CA THR A 345 9.71 0.33 7.64
C THR A 345 9.34 0.97 6.31
N PHE A 346 9.79 0.41 5.19
CA PHE A 346 9.45 0.92 3.85
C PHE A 346 7.95 0.83 3.57
N GLU A 347 7.31 -0.29 3.93
CA GLU A 347 5.86 -0.44 3.82
C GLU A 347 5.11 0.57 4.69
N LEU A 348 5.47 0.68 5.98
CA LEU A 348 4.85 1.64 6.89
C LEU A 348 4.97 3.08 6.36
N PHE A 349 6.16 3.45 5.87
CA PHE A 349 6.38 4.73 5.21
C PHE A 349 5.46 4.92 4.00
N LEU A 350 5.35 3.92 3.13
CA LEU A 350 4.57 4.00 1.92
C LEU A 350 3.07 4.17 2.22
N TYR A 351 2.52 3.47 3.21
CA TYR A 351 1.14 3.70 3.69
C TYR A 351 0.97 5.14 4.21
N CYS A 352 1.83 5.59 5.13
CA CYS A 352 1.77 6.95 5.68
C CYS A 352 1.91 8.03 4.59
N TYR A 353 2.75 7.79 3.59
CA TYR A 353 2.98 8.71 2.47
C TYR A 353 1.75 8.83 1.57
N VAL A 354 1.19 7.71 1.09
CA VAL A 354 0.10 7.74 0.11
C VAL A 354 -1.18 8.34 0.70
N PHE A 355 -1.51 8.01 1.96
CA PHE A 355 -2.70 8.56 2.61
C PHE A 355 -2.55 10.03 2.99
N ASN A 356 -1.37 10.47 3.46
CA ASN A 356 -1.09 11.88 3.70
C ASN A 356 -1.26 12.72 2.42
N HIS A 357 -0.83 12.16 1.28
CA HIS A 357 -0.99 12.81 -0.02
C HIS A 357 -2.44 12.86 -0.49
N ILE A 358 -3.26 11.83 -0.24
CA ILE A 358 -4.70 11.91 -0.51
C ILE A 358 -5.35 13.02 0.30
N GLU A 359 -5.06 13.10 1.61
CA GLU A 359 -5.60 14.13 2.48
C GLU A 359 -5.21 15.54 2.00
N THR A 360 -3.95 15.70 1.58
CA THR A 360 -3.45 16.95 1.01
C THR A 360 -4.19 17.34 -0.27
N GLU A 361 -4.41 16.41 -1.20
CA GLU A 361 -5.13 16.71 -2.45
C GLU A 361 -6.62 16.97 -2.22
N LYS A 362 -7.26 16.31 -1.24
CA LYS A 362 -8.64 16.64 -0.83
C LYS A 362 -8.76 18.09 -0.36
N CYS A 363 -7.79 18.58 0.42
CA CYS A 363 -7.76 19.98 0.86
C CYS A 363 -7.54 20.95 -0.32
N LYS A 364 -6.68 20.59 -1.29
CA LYS A 364 -6.43 21.40 -2.50
C LYS A 364 -7.63 21.52 -3.42
N MET A 365 -8.63 20.63 -3.34
CA MET A 365 -9.85 20.74 -4.14
C MET A 365 -10.55 22.09 -3.93
N ASN A 366 -10.70 22.53 -2.67
CA ASN A 366 -11.32 23.82 -2.35
C ASN A 366 -10.48 25.01 -2.83
N PHE A 367 -9.16 24.88 -2.77
CA PHE A 367 -8.26 25.90 -3.30
C PHE A 367 -8.38 26.03 -4.83
N GLY A 368 -8.52 24.90 -5.54
CA GLY A 368 -8.77 24.90 -6.98
C GLY A 368 -10.08 25.61 -7.35
N LEU A 369 -11.17 25.32 -6.62
CA LEU A 369 -12.45 26.01 -6.79
C LEU A 369 -12.33 27.53 -6.54
N TYR A 370 -11.63 27.92 -5.48
CA TYR A 370 -11.40 29.32 -5.14
C TYR A 370 -10.55 30.08 -6.18
N SER A 371 -9.66 29.37 -6.88
CA SER A 371 -8.75 29.95 -7.88
C SER A 371 -9.41 30.22 -9.24
N SER A 372 -10.66 29.77 -9.44
CA SER A 372 -11.45 30.08 -10.63
C SER A 372 -11.72 31.59 -10.78
N ASN A 373 -12.13 32.05 -11.97
CA ASN A 373 -12.51 33.45 -12.22
C ASN A 373 -13.91 33.79 -11.65
N TRP A 374 -14.22 33.34 -10.43
CA TRP A 374 -15.56 33.42 -9.83
C TRP A 374 -16.03 34.84 -9.54
N THR A 375 -15.12 35.81 -9.39
CA THR A 375 -15.46 37.22 -9.10
C THR A 375 -16.24 37.86 -10.25
N ALA A 376 -15.87 37.53 -11.49
CA ALA A 376 -16.52 37.98 -12.71
C ALA A 376 -17.82 37.23 -13.05
N MET A 377 -18.14 36.14 -12.34
CA MET A 377 -19.31 35.30 -12.60
C MET A 377 -20.59 35.81 -11.93
N ASP A 378 -21.73 35.27 -12.35
CA ASP A 378 -23.05 35.60 -11.83
C ASP A 378 -23.28 35.08 -10.40
N LEU A 379 -24.37 35.53 -9.78
CA LEU A 379 -24.70 35.16 -8.41
C LEU A 379 -25.01 33.65 -8.28
N LYS A 380 -25.56 33.03 -9.34
CA LYS A 380 -25.87 31.60 -9.36
C LYS A 380 -24.58 30.78 -9.27
N PHE A 381 -23.59 31.07 -10.11
CA PHE A 381 -22.27 30.44 -10.07
C PHE A 381 -21.63 30.59 -8.69
N LYS A 382 -21.59 31.81 -8.14
CA LYS A 382 -20.99 32.10 -6.83
C LYS A 382 -21.61 31.27 -5.70
N LYS A 383 -22.95 31.17 -5.67
CA LYS A 383 -23.67 30.35 -4.67
C LYS A 383 -23.37 28.86 -4.83
N THR A 384 -23.36 28.36 -6.06
CA THR A 384 -23.05 26.94 -6.34
C THR A 384 -21.60 26.60 -5.97
N LEU A 385 -20.65 27.48 -6.29
CA LEU A 385 -19.24 27.33 -5.91
C LEU A 385 -19.07 27.25 -4.39
N LEU A 386 -19.68 28.20 -3.66
CA LEU A 386 -19.63 28.22 -2.20
C LEU A 386 -20.24 26.95 -1.59
N PHE A 387 -21.37 26.48 -2.14
CA PHE A 387 -21.98 25.23 -1.70
C PHE A 387 -21.05 24.03 -1.91
N ALA A 388 -20.39 23.94 -3.06
CA ALA A 388 -19.42 22.88 -3.34
C ALA A 388 -18.22 22.92 -2.37
N MET A 389 -17.67 24.11 -2.08
CA MET A 389 -16.59 24.26 -1.11
C MET A 389 -17.01 23.86 0.31
N ASN A 390 -18.24 24.21 0.71
CA ASN A 390 -18.79 23.81 2.01
C ASN A 390 -19.01 22.29 2.08
N MET A 391 -19.55 21.68 1.04
CA MET A 391 -19.74 20.23 0.95
C MET A 391 -18.41 19.47 1.07
N ASN A 392 -17.38 19.91 0.34
CA ASN A 392 -16.04 19.34 0.43
C ASN A 392 -15.43 19.51 1.83
N SER A 393 -15.60 20.69 2.44
CA SER A 393 -15.09 20.98 3.78
C SER A 393 -15.80 20.17 4.88
N ALA A 394 -17.08 19.84 4.66
CA ALA A 394 -17.87 18.99 5.52
C ALA A 394 -17.48 17.50 5.39
N HIS A 395 -17.00 17.07 4.22
CA HIS A 395 -16.49 15.71 3.99
C HIS A 395 -15.10 15.50 4.61
N ARG A 396 -15.04 15.36 5.94
CA ARG A 396 -13.81 15.09 6.70
C ARG A 396 -13.56 13.61 6.93
N ARG A 397 -13.67 12.79 5.88
CA ARG A 397 -13.28 11.37 5.98
C ARG A 397 -11.77 11.23 5.84
N VAL A 398 -11.11 10.98 6.97
CA VAL A 398 -9.66 10.82 7.12
C VAL A 398 -9.38 9.49 7.84
N MET A 399 -8.27 8.84 7.49
CA MET A 399 -7.82 7.60 8.15
C MET A 399 -7.30 7.91 9.55
N LYS A 400 -8.11 7.65 10.58
CA LYS A 400 -7.76 7.86 11.99
C LYS A 400 -7.32 6.55 12.64
N VAL A 401 -6.11 6.52 13.18
CA VAL A 401 -5.56 5.36 13.89
C VAL A 401 -6.04 5.31 15.34
N THR A 402 -6.10 6.48 15.97
CA THR A 402 -6.73 6.69 17.27
C THR A 402 -7.67 7.90 17.17
N PRO A 403 -8.53 8.17 18.17
CA PRO A 403 -9.38 9.35 18.16
C PRO A 403 -8.61 10.67 17.96
N THR A 404 -7.32 10.68 18.33
CA THR A 404 -6.42 11.83 18.29
C THR A 404 -5.35 11.75 17.21
N SER A 405 -5.03 10.56 16.69
CA SER A 405 -3.94 10.37 15.72
C SER A 405 -4.47 10.01 14.33
N ILE A 406 -3.97 10.74 13.33
CA ILE A 406 -4.28 10.55 11.92
C ILE A 406 -3.13 9.77 11.28
N LEU A 407 -3.46 8.90 10.32
CA LEU A 407 -2.48 8.22 9.50
C LEU A 407 -1.84 9.22 8.53
N ASN A 408 -0.64 9.68 8.87
CA ASN A 408 0.13 10.65 8.09
C ASN A 408 1.64 10.43 8.28
N LEU A 409 2.46 11.28 7.66
CA LEU A 409 3.92 11.22 7.80
C LEU A 409 4.41 11.56 9.21
N GLU A 410 3.65 12.32 10.00
CA GLU A 410 3.96 12.62 11.40
C GLU A 410 3.90 11.35 12.27
N MET A 411 2.88 10.52 12.07
CA MET A 411 2.77 9.22 12.74
C MET A 411 3.97 8.31 12.42
N PHE A 412 4.40 8.27 11.15
CA PHE A 412 5.62 7.55 10.77
C PHE A 412 6.85 8.06 11.51
N ALA A 413 7.05 9.39 11.56
CA ALA A 413 8.16 10.00 12.28
C ALA A 413 8.14 9.65 13.77
N ASN A 414 6.95 9.64 14.40
CA ASN A 414 6.78 9.25 15.80
C ASN A 414 7.19 7.79 16.06
N VAL A 415 6.81 6.86 15.17
CA VAL A 415 7.23 5.45 15.27
C VAL A 415 8.75 5.32 15.15
N MET A 416 9.37 6.02 14.21
CA MET A 416 10.82 5.99 14.03
C MET A 416 11.58 6.63 15.22
N ASN A 417 11.05 7.72 15.79
CA ASN A 417 11.61 8.34 16.99
C ASN A 417 11.53 7.40 18.21
N MET A 418 10.42 6.66 18.35
CA MET A 418 10.28 5.66 19.41
C MET A 418 11.26 4.50 19.21
N ALA A 419 11.38 3.97 18.00
CA ALA A 419 12.36 2.95 17.64
C ALA A 419 13.80 3.39 17.97
N TYR A 420 14.19 4.60 17.56
CA TYR A 420 15.49 5.19 17.88
C TYR A 420 15.71 5.35 19.38
N SER A 421 14.71 5.84 20.13
CA SER A 421 14.82 6.05 21.57
C SER A 421 15.05 4.73 22.31
N ILE A 422 14.32 3.67 21.94
CA ILE A 422 14.49 2.32 22.52
C ILE A 422 15.90 1.79 22.27
N VAL A 423 16.39 1.90 21.02
CA VAL A 423 17.75 1.49 20.66
C VAL A 423 18.81 2.28 21.42
N SER A 424 18.64 3.60 21.53
CA SER A 424 19.55 4.48 22.27
C SER A 424 19.63 4.11 23.75
N VAL A 425 18.49 3.87 24.40
CA VAL A 425 18.46 3.41 25.80
C VAL A 425 19.18 2.07 25.96
N LEU A 426 18.94 1.13 25.04
CA LEU A 426 19.58 -0.19 25.05
C LEU A 426 21.11 -0.06 24.97
N LEU A 427 21.61 0.73 24.02
CA LEU A 427 23.04 0.94 23.82
C LEU A 427 23.70 1.65 25.02
N ASN A 428 23.04 2.67 25.58
CA ASN A 428 23.55 3.42 26.73
C ASN A 428 23.54 2.62 28.05
N SER A 429 22.59 1.69 28.22
CA SER A 429 22.49 0.87 29.43
C SER A 429 23.73 -0.02 29.67
N ARG A 430 24.51 -0.31 28.61
CA ARG A 430 25.74 -1.11 28.69
C ARG A 430 27.00 -0.27 28.89
N GLY A 431 26.99 1.02 28.51
CA GLY A 431 28.12 1.94 28.74
C GLY A 431 28.30 2.35 30.21
N GLN A 432 27.39 1.95 31.10
CA GLN A 432 27.46 2.15 32.55
C GLN A 432 27.99 0.91 33.31
N LYS A 433 28.47 -0.12 32.61
CA LYS A 433 29.28 -1.21 33.17
C LYS A 433 30.66 -1.16 32.56
#